data_AF-A0A137P944-F1
#
_entry.id   AF-A0A137P944-F1
#
_cell.length_a   1.000
_cell.length_b   1.000
_cell.length_c   1.000
_cell.angle_alpha   90.00
_cell.angle_beta   90.00
_cell.angle_gamma   90.00
#
_symmetry.space_group_name_H-M   'P 1'
#
loop_
_entity.id
_entity.type
_entity.pdbx_description
1 polymer ?
#
loop_
_entity_poly.entity_id
_entity_poly.type
_entity_poly.pdbx_seq_one_letter_code
_entity_poly.pdbx_strand_id
1 'polypeptide(L)'
;MKLNFLSYLLASQAVTAFVGCPNVLSCSSQVQSVDSCCSPSMGVVVLALQWIQNSGPSDEWTLHGLWPNNCDGSYGPSNGCDNSRNYSNMGEIVGQDKAL
;
A
#
# COMPACT_ATOMS: atom_id res chain seq x y z
N MET A 1 4.60 46.69 -36.52
CA MET A 1 4.93 45.90 -35.30
C MET A 1 4.50 44.46 -35.57
N LYS A 2 5.46 43.58 -35.91
CA LYS A 2 5.18 42.17 -36.25
C LYS A 2 5.19 41.36 -34.95
N LEU A 3 4.03 40.91 -34.49
CA LEU A 3 3.91 40.00 -33.35
C LEU A 3 3.96 38.56 -33.89
N ASN A 4 5.09 37.90 -33.71
CA ASN A 4 5.21 36.46 -33.98
C ASN A 4 4.58 35.70 -32.81
N PHE A 5 3.43 35.06 -33.06
CA PHE A 5 2.87 34.08 -32.16
C PHE A 5 3.73 32.81 -32.20
N LEU A 6 4.50 32.57 -31.14
CA LEU A 6 5.14 31.28 -30.89
C LEU A 6 4.06 30.31 -30.42
N SER A 7 3.55 29.52 -31.36
CA SER A 7 2.67 28.38 -31.08
C SER A 7 3.48 27.31 -30.36
N TYR A 8 3.37 27.24 -29.03
CA TYR A 8 3.88 26.12 -28.25
C TYR A 8 3.01 24.90 -28.53
N LEU A 9 3.56 23.92 -29.24
CA LEU A 9 3.02 22.56 -29.32
C LEU A 9 3.08 21.95 -27.91
N LEU A 10 1.92 21.83 -27.27
CA LEU A 10 1.75 20.97 -26.09
C LEU A 10 2.04 19.54 -26.54
N ALA A 11 3.18 18.99 -26.08
CA ALA A 11 3.48 17.58 -26.24
C ALA A 11 2.35 16.77 -25.60
N SER A 12 1.65 15.97 -26.41
CA SER A 12 0.64 15.03 -25.94
C SER A 12 1.29 14.10 -24.93
N GLN A 13 0.86 14.14 -23.67
CA GLN A 13 1.22 13.10 -22.71
C GLN A 13 0.67 11.79 -23.27
N ALA A 14 1.56 10.87 -23.64
CA ALA A 14 1.18 9.52 -24.01
C ALA A 14 0.53 8.91 -22.75
N VAL A 15 -0.79 8.72 -22.79
CA VAL A 15 -1.50 7.93 -21.78
C VAL A 15 -0.94 6.52 -21.90
N THR A 16 -0.02 6.16 -21.01
CA THR A 16 0.47 4.79 -20.90
C THR A 16 -0.75 3.96 -20.55
N ALA A 17 -1.15 3.05 -21.45
CA ALA A 17 -2.24 2.13 -21.16
C ALA A 17 -1.92 1.43 -19.83
N PHE A 18 -2.89 1.37 -18.92
CA PHE A 18 -2.75 0.65 -17.67
C PHE A 18 -2.57 -0.84 -18.00
N VAL A 19 -1.32 -1.28 -18.08
CA VAL A 19 -0.99 -2.70 -18.12
C VAL A 19 -1.41 -3.23 -16.75
N GLY A 20 -2.47 -4.03 -16.73
CA GLY A 20 -2.94 -4.64 -15.48
C GLY A 20 -1.82 -5.43 -14.79
N CYS A 21 -1.91 -5.55 -13.47
CA CYS A 21 -0.92 -6.30 -12.73
C CYS A 21 -0.91 -7.78 -13.16
N PRO A 22 0.27 -8.38 -13.36
CA PRO A 22 0.35 -9.81 -13.64
C PRO A 22 -0.12 -10.60 -12.41
N ASN A 23 -0.77 -11.74 -12.64
CA ASN A 23 -1.14 -12.64 -11.55
C ASN A 23 0.09 -13.42 -11.09
N VAL A 24 0.82 -12.87 -10.12
CA VAL A 24 2.02 -13.46 -9.53
C VAL A 24 1.87 -13.61 -8.02
N LEU A 25 2.43 -14.68 -7.48
CA LEU A 25 2.51 -14.87 -6.04
C LEU A 25 3.70 -14.10 -5.48
N SER A 26 3.50 -13.32 -4.41
CA SER A 26 4.60 -12.71 -3.65
C SER A 26 5.56 -13.78 -3.12
N CYS A 27 6.84 -13.43 -2.91
CA CYS A 27 7.88 -14.38 -2.48
C CYS A 27 8.17 -15.55 -3.42
N SER A 28 7.67 -15.52 -4.65
CA SER A 28 8.04 -16.46 -5.70
C SER A 28 9.22 -15.93 -6.54
N SER A 29 9.85 -16.82 -7.31
CA SER A 29 10.86 -16.43 -8.31
C SER A 29 10.29 -15.57 -9.45
N GLN A 30 8.96 -15.54 -9.63
CA GLN A 30 8.30 -14.81 -10.71
C GLN A 30 8.23 -13.29 -10.47
N VAL A 31 8.49 -12.85 -9.23
CA VAL A 31 8.35 -11.44 -8.81
C VAL A 31 9.55 -10.57 -9.20
N GLN A 32 10.67 -11.15 -9.62
CA GLN A 32 11.94 -10.42 -9.81
C GLN A 32 11.86 -9.22 -10.77
N SER A 33 10.89 -9.20 -11.70
CA SER A 33 10.67 -8.11 -12.66
C SER A 33 9.29 -7.46 -12.55
N VAL A 34 8.56 -7.72 -11.46
CA VAL A 34 7.21 -7.18 -11.23
C VAL A 34 7.31 -5.91 -10.41
N ASP A 35 6.58 -4.87 -10.84
CA ASP A 35 6.49 -3.60 -10.12
C ASP A 35 5.93 -3.81 -8.69
N SER A 36 6.45 -3.07 -7.71
CA SER A 36 6.04 -3.22 -6.32
C SER A 36 4.59 -2.77 -6.04
N CYS A 37 3.98 -2.02 -6.95
CA CYS A 37 2.54 -1.73 -6.94
C CYS A 37 1.70 -2.96 -7.31
N CYS A 38 2.28 -3.92 -8.02
CA CYS A 38 1.63 -5.15 -8.45
C CYS A 38 1.95 -6.37 -7.59
N SER A 39 3.09 -6.37 -6.89
CA SER A 39 3.39 -7.36 -5.85
C SER A 39 4.17 -6.71 -4.71
N PRO A 40 3.77 -6.90 -3.45
CA PRO A 40 4.44 -6.25 -2.33
C PRO A 40 5.89 -6.70 -2.17
N SER A 41 6.79 -5.74 -1.93
CA SER A 41 8.22 -6.03 -1.66
C SER A 41 8.41 -6.84 -0.38
N MET A 42 7.56 -6.60 0.63
CA MET A 42 7.44 -7.43 1.83
C MET A 42 6.32 -8.43 1.61
N GLY A 43 6.69 -9.57 1.02
CA GLY A 43 5.73 -10.46 0.37
C GLY A 43 4.93 -11.38 1.29
N VAL A 44 5.28 -11.47 2.57
CA VAL A 44 4.52 -12.25 3.56
C VAL A 44 3.66 -11.28 4.36
N VAL A 45 2.35 -11.57 4.50
CA VAL A 45 1.46 -10.77 5.34
C VAL A 45 0.92 -11.65 6.46
N VAL A 46 1.16 -11.24 7.70
CA VAL A 46 0.68 -11.93 8.90
C VAL A 46 -0.56 -11.20 9.42
N LEU A 47 -1.69 -11.90 9.45
CA LEU A 47 -2.88 -11.46 10.17
C LEU A 47 -2.74 -11.88 11.65
N ALA A 48 -2.52 -10.90 12.52
CA ALA A 48 -2.47 -11.11 13.95
C ALA A 48 -3.85 -10.82 14.56
N LEU A 49 -4.42 -11.82 15.21
CA LEU A 49 -5.64 -11.72 16.01
C LEU A 49 -5.28 -11.82 17.50
N GLN A 50 -6.08 -11.20 18.35
CA GLN A 50 -5.90 -11.23 19.79
C GLN A 50 -7.20 -11.48 20.54
N TRP A 51 -7.07 -12.21 21.65
CA TRP A 51 -8.14 -12.45 22.61
C TRP A 51 -7.83 -11.65 23.88
N ILE A 52 -8.54 -10.55 24.06
CA ILE A 52 -8.42 -9.71 25.25
C ILE A 52 -9.74 -9.80 26.00
N GLN A 53 -9.68 -10.29 27.24
CA GLN A 53 -10.87 -10.45 28.07
C GLN A 53 -11.60 -9.11 28.23
N ASN A 54 -12.93 -9.13 28.06
CA ASN A 54 -13.80 -7.95 28.14
C ASN A 54 -13.53 -6.88 27.07
N SER A 55 -12.86 -7.20 25.96
CA SER A 55 -12.68 -6.30 24.82
C SER A 55 -13.24 -6.93 23.55
N GLY A 56 -14.19 -6.24 22.90
CA GLY A 56 -14.90 -6.77 21.73
C GLY A 56 -16.03 -7.75 22.10
N PRO A 57 -16.63 -8.41 21.10
CA PRO A 57 -17.66 -9.45 21.31
C PRO A 57 -17.14 -10.63 22.13
N SER A 58 -18.03 -11.27 22.90
CA SER A 58 -17.66 -12.31 23.87
C SER A 58 -17.24 -13.65 23.25
N ASP A 59 -17.45 -13.83 21.96
CA ASP A 59 -17.27 -15.06 21.20
C ASP A 59 -16.44 -14.85 19.91
N GLU A 60 -15.78 -13.71 19.77
CA GLU A 60 -14.98 -13.36 18.60
C GLU A 60 -13.57 -12.91 18.97
N TRP A 61 -12.59 -13.27 18.15
CA TRP A 61 -11.25 -12.69 18.24
C TRP A 61 -11.26 -11.28 17.66
N THR A 62 -10.48 -10.37 18.24
CA THR A 62 -10.33 -9.00 17.72
C THR A 62 -9.06 -8.87 16.88
N LEU A 63 -9.05 -7.90 15.98
CA LEU A 63 -7.86 -7.56 15.21
C LEU A 63 -6.78 -6.99 16.13
N HIS A 64 -5.57 -7.54 16.04
CA HIS A 64 -4.37 -6.91 16.57
C HIS A 64 -3.70 -6.09 15.47
N GLY A 65 -3.41 -6.72 14.32
CA GLY A 65 -2.76 -6.04 13.22
C GLY A 65 -2.58 -6.90 11.99
N LEU A 66 -2.20 -6.25 10.89
CA LEU A 66 -1.81 -6.86 9.64
C LEU A 66 -0.36 -6.45 9.35
N TRP A 67 0.57 -7.40 9.44
CA TRP A 67 2.01 -7.10 9.44
C TRP A 67 2.68 -7.64 8.19
N PRO A 68 3.25 -6.78 7.34
CA PRO A 68 4.12 -7.23 6.26
C PRO A 68 5.46 -7.69 6.84
N ASN A 69 5.92 -8.86 6.41
CA ASN A 69 7.23 -9.46 6.69
C ASN A 69 7.99 -9.70 5.37
N ASN A 70 9.31 -9.79 5.48
CA ASN A 70 10.16 -10.20 4.36
C ASN A 70 9.90 -11.68 4.02
N CYS A 71 10.28 -12.08 2.80
CA CYS A 71 10.07 -13.45 2.32
C CYS A 71 10.90 -14.52 3.05
N ASP A 72 11.95 -14.11 3.79
CA ASP A 72 12.72 -14.97 4.68
C ASP A 72 12.11 -15.07 6.10
N GLY A 73 10.96 -14.42 6.32
CA GLY A 73 10.26 -14.37 7.60
C GLY A 73 10.73 -13.28 8.56
N SER A 74 11.80 -12.54 8.23
CA SER A 74 12.24 -11.41 9.05
C SER A 74 11.23 -10.25 9.03
N TYR A 75 11.23 -9.46 10.11
CA TYR A 75 10.30 -8.34 10.26
C TYR A 75 10.68 -7.15 9.39
N GLY A 76 9.70 -6.29 9.12
CA GLY A 76 9.94 -4.96 8.58
C GLY A 76 10.67 -4.02 9.53
N PRO A 77 11.02 -2.82 9.06
CA PRO A 77 11.59 -1.78 9.92
C PRO A 77 10.66 -1.47 11.10
N SER A 78 11.21 -1.41 12.31
CA SER A 78 10.43 -1.25 13.56
C SER A 78 9.61 0.04 13.63
N ASN A 79 9.98 1.06 12.86
CA ASN A 79 9.29 2.35 12.81
C ASN A 79 8.50 2.56 11.51
N GLY A 80 8.25 1.48 10.76
CA GLY A 80 7.60 1.52 9.45
C GLY A 80 8.56 1.92 8.32
N CYS A 81 8.06 1.82 7.09
CA CYS A 81 8.87 1.98 5.87
C CYS A 81 8.95 3.44 5.37
N ASP A 82 8.15 4.34 5.93
CA ASP A 82 8.01 5.71 5.44
C ASP A 82 7.59 6.68 6.55
N ASN A 83 8.55 7.48 7.02
CA ASN A 83 8.32 8.44 8.10
C ASN A 83 7.39 9.59 7.70
N SER A 84 7.27 9.91 6.40
CA SER A 84 6.39 10.99 5.93
C SER A 84 4.91 10.60 6.00
N ARG A 85 4.62 9.30 6.10
CA ARG A 85 3.27 8.73 6.23
C ARG A 85 3.01 8.12 7.62
N ASN A 86 3.75 8.56 8.63
CA ASN A 86 3.49 8.19 10.02
C ASN A 86 2.55 9.23 10.66
N TYR A 87 1.28 8.87 10.80
CA TYR A 87 0.22 9.76 11.28
C TYR A 87 -0.08 9.52 12.77
N SER A 88 -0.20 10.61 13.53
CA SER A 88 -0.61 10.58 14.94
C SER A 88 -2.13 10.68 15.14
N ASN A 89 -2.89 10.94 14.08
CA ASN A 89 -4.34 11.20 14.13
C ASN A 89 -5.16 10.20 13.28
N MET A 90 -4.76 8.93 13.26
CA MET A 90 -5.38 7.91 12.42
C MET A 90 -6.90 7.75 12.64
N GLY A 91 -7.37 7.89 13.88
CA GLY A 91 -8.81 7.80 14.19
C GLY A 91 -9.65 8.89 13.51
N GLU A 92 -9.11 10.11 13.38
CA GLU A 92 -9.77 11.21 12.65
C GLU A 92 -9.78 10.93 11.15
N ILE A 93 -8.66 10.45 10.60
CA ILE A 93 -8.53 10.13 9.17
C ILE A 93 -9.56 9.06 8.78
N VAL A 94 -9.63 7.97 9.54
CA VAL A 94 -10.58 6.86 9.28
C VAL A 94 -12.01 7.31 9.52
N GLY A 95 -12.28 8.11 10.56
CA GLY A 95 -13.63 8.61 10.86
C GLY A 95 -14.20 9.57 9.80
N GLN A 96 -13.38 10.05 8.86
CA GLN A 96 -13.83 10.86 7.72
C GLN A 96 -14.20 10.02 6.49
N ASP A 97 -13.89 8.73 6.48
CA ASP A 97 -14.25 7.85 5.36
C ASP A 97 -15.77 7.72 5.27
N LYS A 98 -16.33 8.09 4.11
CA LYS A 98 -17.77 8.06 3.85
C LYS A 98 -18.32 6.66 3.65
N ALA A 99 -17.45 5.66 3.54
CA ALA A 99 -17.81 4.25 3.42
C ALA A 99 -18.04 3.56 4.78
N LEU A 100 -17.67 4.21 5.88
CA LEU A 100 -17.95 3.80 7.27
C LEU A 100 -19.17 4.54 7.81
#